data_AF-A0A414G402-F1
#
_entry.id   AF-A0A414G402-F1
#
_cell.length_a   1.000
_cell.length_b   1.000
_cell.length_c   1.000
_cell.angle_alpha   90.00
_cell.angle_beta   90.00
_cell.angle_gamma   90.00
#
_symmetry.space_group_name_H-M   'P 1'
#
loop_
_entity.id
_entity.type
_entity.pdbx_description
1 polymer ?
#
loop_
_entity_poly.entity_id
_entity_poly.type
_entity_poly.pdbx_seq_one_letter_code
_entity_poly.pdbx_strand_id
1 'polypeptide(L)'
;MDKDEIISKLGWFTQMKSIPPLTDKFKTEQIIFFENIIHFLQDNGLTTKEILKKGEKPTDNTEIKIGDLTEEGLKFYLYGIRKWRQKYDRAKDGIKAINDFAFIEKKLKEFRSKNIANKA
;
A
#
# COMPACT_ATOMS: atom_id res chain seq x y z
N MET A 1 -5.28 -17.89 8.52
CA MET A 1 -5.18 -17.06 7.31
C MET A 1 -4.05 -17.63 6.49
N ASP A 2 -4.28 -17.90 5.22
CA ASP A 2 -3.25 -18.48 4.36
C ASP A 2 -2.13 -17.46 4.14
N LYS A 3 -0.86 -17.87 4.33
CA LYS A 3 0.29 -16.97 4.16
C LYS A 3 0.53 -16.62 2.68
N ASP A 4 0.10 -17.49 1.77
CA ASP A 4 0.29 -17.31 0.34
C ASP A 4 -0.81 -16.47 -0.32
N GLU A 5 -1.88 -16.16 0.42
CA GLU A 5 -2.97 -15.31 -0.06
C GLU A 5 -2.46 -13.89 -0.36
N ILE A 6 -2.74 -13.43 -1.59
CA ILE A 6 -2.34 -12.13 -2.11
C ILE A 6 -3.32 -11.07 -1.61
N ILE A 7 -2.82 -10.08 -0.86
CA ILE A 7 -3.60 -8.92 -0.39
C ILE A 7 -3.77 -7.90 -1.51
N SER A 8 -2.72 -7.72 -2.31
CA SER A 8 -2.67 -6.70 -3.36
C SER A 8 -1.66 -7.08 -4.43
N LYS A 9 -2.02 -6.89 -5.70
CA LYS A 9 -1.15 -7.10 -6.85
C LYS A 9 -1.24 -5.89 -7.76
N LEU A 10 -0.09 -5.37 -8.23
CA LEU A 10 -0.09 -4.19 -9.10
C LEU A 10 -0.90 -4.43 -10.39
N GLY A 11 -0.75 -5.62 -10.98
CA GLY A 11 -1.49 -6.02 -12.18
C GLY A 11 -3.01 -5.94 -12.05
N TRP A 12 -3.58 -6.05 -10.85
CA TRP A 12 -5.03 -5.87 -10.64
C TRP A 12 -5.51 -4.44 -10.96
N PHE A 13 -4.60 -3.46 -10.91
CA PHE A 13 -4.93 -2.06 -11.20
C PHE A 13 -4.47 -1.64 -12.60
N THR A 14 -3.31 -2.09 -13.05
CA THR A 14 -2.72 -1.69 -14.34
C THR A 14 -3.24 -2.48 -15.54
N GLN A 15 -3.74 -3.71 -15.31
CA GLN A 15 -4.23 -4.63 -16.34
C GLN A 15 -5.75 -4.88 -16.26
N MET A 16 -6.48 -4.18 -15.39
CA MET A 16 -7.94 -4.36 -15.32
C MET A 16 -8.61 -3.96 -16.64
N LYS A 17 -9.55 -4.78 -17.09
CA LYS A 17 -10.42 -4.44 -18.21
C LYS A 17 -11.38 -3.33 -17.78
N SER A 18 -11.31 -2.19 -18.46
CA SER A 18 -12.11 -0.99 -18.17
C SER A 18 -12.66 -0.39 -19.45
N ILE A 19 -13.85 0.20 -19.38
CA ILE A 19 -14.44 1.01 -20.44
C ILE A 19 -14.86 2.35 -19.81
N PRO A 20 -14.24 3.49 -20.18
CA PRO A 20 -13.16 3.62 -21.17
C PRO A 20 -11.86 2.92 -20.74
N PRO A 21 -10.93 2.64 -21.68
CA PRO A 21 -9.63 2.05 -21.36
C PRO A 21 -8.85 2.86 -20.32
N LEU A 22 -7.99 2.16 -19.57
CA LEU A 22 -7.10 2.80 -18.60
C LEU A 22 -6.14 3.75 -19.31
N THR A 23 -5.99 4.96 -18.76
CA THR A 23 -5.04 5.93 -19.27
C THR A 23 -3.62 5.62 -18.78
N ASP A 24 -2.61 6.04 -19.55
CA ASP A 24 -1.21 5.89 -19.12
C ASP A 24 -0.94 6.64 -17.82
N LYS A 25 -1.53 7.84 -17.66
CA LYS A 25 -1.47 8.60 -16.41
C LYS A 25 -1.95 7.78 -15.21
N PHE A 26 -3.11 7.12 -15.33
CA PHE A 26 -3.62 6.28 -14.26
C PHE A 26 -2.66 5.13 -13.95
N LYS A 27 -2.14 4.43 -14.97
CA LYS A 27 -1.17 3.34 -14.77
C LYS A 27 0.10 3.81 -14.07
N THR A 28 0.64 4.97 -14.48
CA THR A 28 1.79 5.60 -13.82
C THR A 28 1.50 5.91 -12.34
N GLU A 29 0.32 6.48 -12.05
CA GLU A 29 -0.11 6.72 -10.67
C GLU A 29 -0.19 5.41 -9.86
N GLN A 30 -0.71 4.32 -10.44
CA GLN A 30 -0.77 3.01 -9.78
C GLN A 30 0.62 2.45 -9.47
N ILE A 31 1.57 2.54 -10.40
CA ILE A 31 2.96 2.10 -10.22
C ILE A 31 3.60 2.85 -9.06
N ILE A 32 3.55 4.19 -9.08
CA ILE A 32 4.12 5.05 -8.04
C ILE A 32 3.47 4.74 -6.68
N PHE A 33 2.16 4.58 -6.65
CA PHE A 33 1.47 4.33 -5.39
C PHE A 33 1.83 2.97 -4.80
N PHE A 34 1.93 1.93 -5.63
CA PHE A 34 2.31 0.60 -5.18
C PHE A 34 3.74 0.58 -4.62
N GLU A 35 4.67 1.26 -5.29
CA GLU A 35 6.04 1.49 -4.83
C GLU A 35 6.05 2.21 -3.47
N ASN A 36 5.33 3.32 -3.34
CA ASN A 36 5.22 4.08 -2.09
C ASN A 36 4.65 3.24 -0.94
N ILE A 37 3.64 2.41 -1.19
CA ILE A 37 3.04 1.52 -0.19
C ILE A 37 4.06 0.48 0.29
N ILE A 38 4.76 -0.19 -0.63
CA ILE A 38 5.74 -1.23 -0.28
C ILE A 38 6.87 -0.62 0.55
N HIS A 39 7.46 0.48 0.08
CA HIS A 39 8.55 1.12 0.80
C HIS A 39 8.08 1.66 2.16
N PHE A 40 6.91 2.27 2.24
CA PHE A 40 6.36 2.71 3.53
C PHE A 40 6.22 1.54 4.53
N LEU A 41 5.72 0.39 4.08
CA LEU A 41 5.60 -0.78 4.95
C LEU A 41 6.97 -1.31 5.38
N GLN A 42 7.91 -1.45 4.45
CA GLN A 42 9.27 -1.93 4.72
C GLN A 42 10.01 -1.01 5.69
N ASP A 43 10.03 0.30 5.43
CA ASP A 43 10.76 1.31 6.19
C ASP A 43 10.23 1.44 7.64
N ASN A 44 8.98 1.02 7.88
CA ASN A 44 8.35 1.06 9.20
C ASN A 44 8.35 -0.30 9.93
N GLY A 45 9.07 -1.31 9.43
CA GLY A 45 9.16 -2.64 10.03
C GLY A 45 7.84 -3.44 9.98
N LEU A 46 6.99 -3.13 9.00
CA LEU A 46 5.67 -3.75 8.84
C LEU A 46 5.71 -4.96 7.88
N THR A 47 6.87 -5.26 7.29
CA THR A 47 7.08 -6.45 6.46
C THR A 47 7.99 -7.46 7.16
N THR A 48 7.85 -8.74 6.81
CA THR A 48 8.70 -9.83 7.30
C THR A 48 9.95 -10.04 6.44
N LYS A 49 9.94 -9.49 5.22
CA LYS A 49 11.04 -9.54 4.26
C LYS A 49 11.07 -8.26 3.41
N GLU A 50 12.12 -8.12 2.62
CA GLU A 50 12.17 -7.15 1.53
C GLU A 50 11.32 -7.66 0.35
N ILE A 51 10.29 -6.90 -0.03
CA ILE A 51 9.39 -7.17 -1.16
C ILE A 51 9.94 -6.50 -2.42
N LEU A 52 10.44 -5.27 -2.29
CA LEU A 52 11.00 -4.48 -3.37
C LEU A 52 12.34 -3.87 -2.92
N LYS A 53 13.40 -4.09 -3.71
CA LYS A 53 14.72 -3.56 -3.42
C LYS A 53 14.77 -2.05 -3.64
N LYS A 54 15.69 -1.37 -2.97
CA LYS A 54 15.92 0.06 -3.19
C LYS A 54 16.27 0.34 -4.66
N GLY A 55 15.47 1.19 -5.31
CA GLY A 55 15.65 1.57 -6.71
C GLY A 55 15.01 0.60 -7.73
N GLU A 56 14.46 -0.52 -7.28
CA GLU A 56 13.65 -1.41 -8.11
C GLU A 56 12.26 -0.81 -8.32
N LYS A 57 11.69 -0.97 -9.52
CA LYS A 57 10.32 -0.56 -9.83
C LYS A 57 9.38 -1.76 -9.77
N PRO A 58 8.17 -1.62 -9.20
CA PRO A 58 7.21 -2.71 -9.20
C PRO A 58 6.73 -2.99 -10.62
N THR A 59 6.46 -4.26 -10.89
CA THR A 59 5.90 -4.76 -12.16
C THR A 59 4.48 -5.25 -11.93
N ASP A 60 3.74 -5.56 -12.98
CA ASP A 60 2.38 -6.13 -12.86
C ASP A 60 2.32 -7.43 -12.03
N ASN A 61 3.47 -8.12 -11.90
CA ASN A 61 3.62 -9.33 -11.10
C ASN A 61 4.04 -9.06 -9.65
N THR A 62 4.35 -7.83 -9.28
CA THR A 62 4.68 -7.47 -7.90
C THR A 62 3.42 -7.58 -7.04
N GLU A 63 3.55 -8.33 -5.95
CA GLU A 63 2.47 -8.72 -5.05
C GLU A 63 2.85 -8.42 -3.60
N ILE A 64 1.84 -8.18 -2.77
CA ILE A 64 1.95 -8.18 -1.32
C ILE A 64 1.07 -9.33 -0.83
N LYS A 65 1.68 -10.35 -0.25
CA LYS A 65 0.99 -11.48 0.38
C LYS A 65 0.82 -11.28 1.87
N ILE A 66 -0.08 -12.05 2.47
CA ILE A 66 -0.26 -12.09 3.93
C ILE A 66 1.04 -12.40 4.64
N GLY A 67 1.79 -13.40 4.16
CA GLY A 67 3.07 -13.81 4.75
C GLY A 67 4.19 -12.79 4.62
N ASP A 68 4.05 -11.79 3.74
CA ASP A 68 5.04 -10.73 3.55
C ASP A 68 4.93 -9.63 4.61
N LEU A 69 3.81 -9.61 5.36
CA LEU A 69 3.53 -8.63 6.40
C LEU A 69 3.74 -9.23 7.79
N THR A 70 4.22 -8.40 8.73
CA THR A 70 4.14 -8.76 10.15
C THR A 70 2.69 -8.76 10.61
N GLU A 71 2.38 -9.31 11.80
CA GLU A 71 1.02 -9.22 12.34
C GLU A 71 0.56 -7.76 12.51
N GLU A 72 1.47 -6.88 12.94
CA GLU A 72 1.23 -5.45 13.02
C GLU A 72 1.01 -4.86 11.62
N GLY A 73 1.87 -5.23 10.67
CA GLY A 73 1.79 -4.76 9.29
C GLY A 73 0.50 -5.12 8.59
N LEU A 74 0.01 -6.35 8.76
CA LEU A 74 -1.29 -6.77 8.24
C LEU A 74 -2.42 -5.93 8.85
N LYS A 75 -2.46 -5.78 10.18
CA LYS A 75 -3.47 -4.97 10.86
C LYS A 75 -3.43 -3.51 10.39
N PHE A 76 -2.22 -2.96 10.24
CA PHE A 76 -2.03 -1.61 9.73
C PHE A 76 -2.41 -1.48 8.26
N TYR A 77 -2.15 -2.49 7.42
CA TYR A 77 -2.55 -2.49 6.01
C TYR A 77 -4.07 -2.30 5.88
N LEU A 78 -4.83 -3.09 6.66
CA LEU A 78 -6.29 -3.03 6.69
C LEU A 78 -6.81 -1.70 7.25
N TYR A 79 -6.09 -1.10 8.20
CA TYR A 79 -6.45 0.17 8.86
C TYR A 79 -6.05 1.42 8.06
N GLY A 80 -4.77 1.56 7.73
CA GLY A 80 -4.14 2.76 7.19
C GLY A 80 -3.98 2.72 5.67
N ILE A 81 -3.40 1.66 5.11
CA ILE A 81 -3.12 1.58 3.65
C ILE A 81 -4.42 1.60 2.85
N ARG A 82 -5.44 0.84 3.26
CA ARG A 82 -6.78 0.90 2.63
C ARG A 82 -7.39 2.31 2.67
N LYS A 83 -7.16 3.08 3.75
CA LYS A 83 -7.65 4.46 3.86
C LYS A 83 -6.88 5.42 2.98
N TRP A 84 -5.58 5.21 2.81
CA TRP A 84 -4.78 5.98 1.87
C TRP A 84 -5.22 5.73 0.42
N ARG A 85 -5.54 4.48 0.08
CA ARG A 85 -6.13 4.13 -1.21
C ARG A 85 -7.47 4.83 -1.45
N GLN A 86 -8.38 4.76 -0.49
CA GLN A 86 -9.67 5.47 -0.55
C GLN A 86 -9.51 6.98 -0.70
N LYS A 87 -8.44 7.57 -0.13
CA LYS A 87 -8.13 8.98 -0.29
C LYS A 87 -7.68 9.30 -1.71
N TYR A 88 -6.82 8.48 -2.30
CA TYR A 88 -6.43 8.58 -3.71
C TYR A 88 -7.65 8.49 -4.63
N ASP A 89 -8.51 7.49 -4.44
CA ASP A 89 -9.69 7.27 -5.31
C ASP A 89 -10.66 8.47 -5.33
N ARG A 90 -10.63 9.32 -4.29
CA ARG A 90 -11.47 10.53 -4.16
C ARG A 90 -10.75 11.82 -4.53
N ALA A 91 -9.45 11.78 -4.78
CA ALA A 91 -8.64 12.97 -5.00
C ALA A 91 -8.83 13.50 -6.42
N LYS A 92 -8.90 14.84 -6.56
CA LYS A 92 -8.80 15.50 -7.87
C LYS A 92 -7.37 15.45 -8.43
N ASP A 93 -6.39 15.44 -7.54
CA ASP A 93 -4.96 15.34 -7.85
C ASP A 93 -4.42 14.03 -7.26
N GLY A 94 -4.34 13.01 -8.11
CA GLY A 94 -3.89 11.67 -7.74
C GLY A 94 -2.44 11.65 -7.27
N ILE A 95 -1.55 12.36 -7.97
CA ILE A 95 -0.12 12.43 -7.63
C ILE A 95 0.08 13.06 -6.25
N LYS A 96 -0.63 14.14 -5.93
CA LYS A 96 -0.57 14.73 -4.60
C LYS A 96 -1.06 13.76 -3.52
N ALA A 97 -2.13 13.00 -3.78
CA ALA A 97 -2.67 12.04 -2.82
C ALA A 97 -1.73 10.85 -2.59
N ILE A 98 -1.09 10.35 -3.65
CA ILE A 98 -0.12 9.24 -3.60
C ILE A 98 1.15 9.60 -2.83
N ASN A 99 1.55 10.88 -2.86
CA ASN A 99 2.73 11.37 -2.15
C ASN A 99 2.41 12.00 -0.78
N ASP A 100 1.19 11.84 -0.28
CA ASP A 100 0.80 12.35 1.04
C ASP A 100 1.30 11.43 2.17
N PHE A 101 2.62 11.37 2.33
CA PHE A 101 3.27 10.59 3.38
C PHE A 101 2.88 11.07 4.78
N ALA A 102 2.69 12.39 4.97
CA ALA A 102 2.25 12.96 6.24
C ALA A 102 0.90 12.37 6.70
N PHE A 103 -0.03 12.12 5.78
CA PHE A 103 -1.29 11.46 6.09
C PHE A 103 -1.09 10.03 6.61
N ILE A 104 -0.31 9.20 5.91
CA ILE A 104 -0.14 7.80 6.29
C ILE A 104 0.74 7.64 7.54
N GLU A 105 1.75 8.50 7.73
CA GLU A 105 2.54 8.56 8.96
C GLU A 105 1.69 8.91 10.17
N LYS A 106 0.79 9.91 10.03
CA LYS A 106 -0.18 10.24 11.08
C LYS A 106 -1.07 9.04 11.40
N LYS A 107 -1.54 8.31 10.39
CA LYS A 107 -2.33 7.09 10.58
C LYS A 107 -1.56 6.00 11.31
N LEU A 108 -0.28 5.81 11.01
CA LEU A 108 0.57 4.84 11.69
C LEU A 108 0.76 5.20 13.16
N LYS A 109 1.02 6.48 13.47
CA LYS A 109 1.12 6.98 14.84
C LYS A 109 -0.19 6.73 15.61
N GLU A 110 -1.34 7.14 15.04
CA GLU A 110 -2.67 6.90 15.64
C GLU A 110 -2.92 5.41 15.91
N PHE A 111 -2.56 4.54 14.96
CA PHE A 111 -2.73 3.09 15.07
C PHE A 111 -1.88 2.50 16.21
N ARG A 112 -0.59 2.85 16.26
CA ARG A 112 0.33 2.38 17.31
C ARG A 112 -0.08 2.87 18.69
N SER A 113 -0.50 4.14 18.82
CA SER A 113 -0.98 4.68 20.10
C SER A 113 -2.23 3.94 20.62
N LYS A 114 -3.20 3.62 19.76
CA LYS A 114 -4.39 2.84 20.15
C LYS A 114 -4.05 1.41 20.56
N ASN A 115 -3.09 0.78 19.88
CA ASN A 115 -2.66 -0.58 20.22
C ASN A 115 -1.91 -0.65 21.55
N ILE A 116 -1.14 0.38 21.90
CA ILE A 116 -0.48 0.48 23.22
C ILE A 116 -1.55 0.65 24.32
N ALA A 117 -2.53 1.54 24.11
CA ALA A 117 -3.61 1.78 25.07
C ALA A 117 -4.51 0.55 25.32
N ASN A 118 -4.62 -0.37 24.36
CA ASN A 118 -5.39 -1.61 24.52
C ASN A 118 -4.58 -2.77 25.14
N LYS A 119 -3.26 -2.60 25.32
CA LYS A 119 -2.37 -3.57 25.97
C LYS A 119 -1.97 -3.17 27.40
N ALA A 120 -2.24 -1.92 27.78
CA ALA A 120 -2.08 -1.39 29.14
C ALA A 120 -3.35 -1.62 29.94
#